data_AF-A0A7S1VAK5-F1
#
_entry.id   AF-A0A7S1VAK5-F1
#
_cell.length_a   1.000
_cell.length_b   1.000
_cell.length_c   1.000
_cell.angle_alpha   90.00
_cell.angle_beta   90.00
_cell.angle_gamma   90.00
#
_symmetry.space_group_name_H-M   'P 1'
#
loop_
_entity.id
_entity.type
_entity.pdbx_description
1 polymer ?
#
loop_
_entity_poly.entity_id
_entity_poly.type
_entity_poly.pdbx_seq_one_letter_code
_entity_poly.pdbx_strand_id
1 'polypeptide(L)'
;ANLSFSDADSPEDTEAKYKLLEIYNQKLAERYQRREFVISRGLMDLKRLREREQAMYREDRELHLKLRPLMLVVSREDYEKFIDGLFAERSILLRIEQLQSWRSAGIRTLDEGEEYELALKKRNDRIAEGHVPPGDTRTASLRTASPYEREAVFVRHMEKVPKPKNKPPLLDVATLPDVELLGKAERSLCAETRLYPRQYLVMKSVMIKDQPQTRTHAKGMFKVESSKVTKVYEFMLRAGWLSASG
;
A
#
# COMPACT_ATOMS: atom_id res chain seq x y z
N ALA A 1 -28.79 -27.20 37.49
CA ALA A 1 -29.72 -26.75 38.54
C ALA A 1 -30.84 -25.98 37.85
N ASN A 2 -32.08 -26.48 37.90
CA ASN A 2 -33.21 -25.85 37.25
C ASN A 2 -33.91 -24.93 38.26
N LEU A 3 -33.82 -23.62 38.04
CA LEU A 3 -34.57 -22.62 38.81
C LEU A 3 -36.03 -22.66 38.35
N SER A 4 -36.97 -22.84 39.27
CA SER A 4 -38.42 -22.80 38.98
C SER A 4 -39.14 -21.91 39.98
N PHE A 5 -40.18 -21.22 39.50
CA PHE A 5 -41.10 -20.46 40.32
C PHE A 5 -42.31 -21.35 40.62
N SER A 6 -42.73 -21.34 41.88
CA SER A 6 -43.91 -22.03 42.38
C SER A 6 -44.85 -21.00 42.97
N ASP A 7 -46.16 -21.18 42.81
CA ASP A 7 -47.17 -20.28 43.38
C ASP A 7 -47.21 -20.32 44.93
N ALA A 8 -46.49 -21.27 45.54
CA ALA A 8 -46.32 -21.40 46.99
C ALA A 8 -45.04 -20.73 47.55
N ASP A 9 -44.24 -20.07 46.70
CA ASP A 9 -43.02 -19.39 47.14
C ASP A 9 -43.36 -18.16 48.02
N SER A 10 -42.62 -17.98 49.12
CA SER A 10 -42.69 -16.76 49.94
C SER A 10 -42.26 -15.54 49.12
N PRO A 11 -42.78 -14.32 49.36
CA PRO A 11 -42.27 -13.11 48.71
C PRO A 11 -40.74 -12.98 48.82
N GLU A 12 -40.15 -13.36 49.95
CA GLU A 12 -38.69 -13.36 50.14
C GLU A 12 -37.96 -14.36 49.23
N ASP A 13 -38.54 -15.55 49.02
CA ASP A 13 -37.99 -16.58 48.13
C ASP A 13 -38.07 -16.12 46.67
N THR A 14 -39.16 -15.45 46.28
CA THR A 14 -39.31 -14.90 44.93
C THR A 14 -38.27 -13.81 44.66
N GLU A 15 -38.03 -12.89 45.61
CA GLU A 15 -36.98 -11.88 45.51
C GLU A 15 -35.58 -12.49 45.40
N ALA A 16 -35.29 -13.53 46.17
CA ALA A 16 -34.03 -14.26 46.09
C ALA A 16 -33.84 -14.91 44.70
N LYS A 17 -34.90 -15.51 44.14
CA LYS A 17 -34.90 -16.08 42.78
C LYS A 17 -34.70 -15.00 41.71
N TYR A 18 -35.32 -13.82 41.85
CA TYR A 18 -35.10 -12.69 40.95
C TYR A 18 -33.65 -12.19 40.98
N LYS A 19 -33.06 -12.02 42.18
CA LYS A 19 -31.64 -11.66 42.33
C LYS A 19 -30.73 -12.71 41.67
N LEU A 20 -31.05 -13.99 41.79
CA LEU A 20 -30.30 -15.07 41.15
C LEU A 20 -30.40 -15.02 39.62
N LEU A 21 -31.59 -14.73 39.06
CA LEU A 21 -31.77 -14.49 37.63
C LEU A 21 -30.99 -13.27 37.13
N GLU A 22 -30.98 -12.18 37.90
CA GLU A 22 -30.22 -10.98 37.58
C GLU A 22 -28.72 -11.29 37.48
N ILE A 23 -28.16 -11.99 38.47
CA ILE A 23 -26.76 -12.43 38.46
C ILE A 23 -26.48 -13.35 37.27
N TYR A 24 -27.40 -14.26 36.95
CA TYR A 24 -27.27 -15.15 35.79
C TYR A 24 -27.25 -14.35 34.47
N ASN A 25 -28.18 -13.41 34.30
CA ASN A 25 -28.28 -12.58 33.12
C ASN A 25 -27.06 -11.67 32.98
N GLN A 26 -26.51 -11.14 34.07
CA GLN A 26 -25.26 -10.39 34.07
C GLN A 26 -24.09 -11.26 33.58
N LYS A 27 -23.93 -12.48 34.12
CA LYS A 27 -22.91 -13.43 33.66
C LYS A 27 -23.10 -13.85 32.21
N LEU A 28 -24.34 -13.99 31.78
CA LEU A 28 -24.69 -14.31 30.40
C LEU A 28 -24.32 -13.15 29.47
N ALA A 29 -24.62 -11.91 29.85
CA ALA A 29 -24.24 -10.71 29.12
C ALA A 29 -22.71 -10.57 29.01
N GLU A 30 -21.97 -10.80 30.09
CA GLU A 30 -20.50 -10.83 30.05
C GLU A 30 -19.97 -11.91 29.09
N ARG A 31 -20.59 -13.10 29.08
CA ARG A 31 -20.20 -14.18 28.16
C ARG A 31 -20.45 -13.77 26.71
N TYR A 32 -21.58 -13.12 26.41
CA TYR A 32 -21.86 -12.58 25.09
C TYR A 32 -20.86 -11.50 24.69
N GLN A 33 -20.55 -10.56 25.59
CA GLN A 33 -19.55 -9.50 25.33
C GLN A 33 -18.16 -10.08 25.05
N ARG A 34 -17.70 -11.06 25.83
CA ARG A 34 -16.41 -11.74 25.58
C ARG A 34 -16.41 -12.47 24.23
N ARG A 35 -17.50 -13.15 23.89
CA ARG A 35 -17.65 -13.84 22.60
C ARG A 35 -17.62 -12.86 21.43
N GLU A 36 -18.43 -11.81 21.49
CA GLU A 36 -18.46 -10.73 20.48
C GLU A 36 -17.09 -10.05 20.36
N PHE A 37 -16.39 -9.83 21.46
CA PHE A 37 -15.04 -9.27 21.45
C PHE A 37 -14.05 -10.17 20.69
N VAL A 38 -14.03 -11.47 20.96
CA VAL A 38 -13.13 -12.40 20.26
C VAL A 38 -13.47 -12.51 18.77
N ILE A 39 -14.75 -12.53 18.43
CA ILE A 39 -15.24 -12.65 17.04
C ILE A 39 -14.95 -11.37 16.26
N SER A 40 -15.36 -10.21 16.76
CA SER A 40 -15.18 -8.90 16.09
C SER A 40 -13.71 -8.61 15.80
N ARG A 41 -12.80 -9.06 16.66
CA ARG A 41 -11.34 -8.91 16.53
C ARG A 41 -10.67 -9.95 15.65
N GLY A 42 -11.39 -10.98 15.22
CA GLY A 42 -10.81 -12.07 14.43
C GLY A 42 -9.77 -12.90 15.20
N LEU A 43 -9.88 -12.95 16.53
CA LEU A 43 -8.94 -13.66 17.42
C LEU A 43 -9.16 -15.19 17.44
N MET A 44 -10.13 -15.69 16.67
CA MET A 44 -10.45 -17.12 16.53
C MET A 44 -9.36 -17.87 15.74
N ASP A 45 -8.83 -17.27 14.67
CA ASP A 45 -7.91 -17.92 13.74
C ASP A 45 -6.44 -17.65 14.10
N LEU A 46 -5.97 -18.28 15.18
CA LEU A 46 -4.58 -18.12 15.66
C LEU A 46 -3.51 -18.48 14.62
N LYS A 47 -3.83 -19.43 13.72
CA LYS A 47 -2.92 -19.81 12.62
C LYS A 47 -2.72 -18.67 11.62
N ARG A 48 -3.82 -18.05 11.17
CA ARG A 48 -3.79 -16.91 10.24
C ARG A 48 -3.10 -15.69 10.87
N LEU A 49 -3.34 -15.45 12.16
CA LEU A 49 -2.67 -14.38 12.91
C LEU A 49 -1.16 -14.59 12.98
N ARG A 50 -0.69 -15.82 13.27
CA ARG A 50 0.74 -16.15 13.28
C ARG A 50 1.38 -16.01 11.90
N GLU A 51 0.70 -16.44 10.85
CA GLU A 51 1.18 -16.29 9.47
C GLU A 51 1.31 -14.80 9.11
N ARG A 52 0.32 -13.97 9.47
CA ARG A 52 0.38 -12.51 9.28
C ARG A 52 1.53 -11.89 10.07
N GLU A 53 1.71 -12.24 11.34
CA GLU A 53 2.82 -11.75 12.17
C GLU A 53 4.21 -12.20 11.67
N GLN A 54 4.34 -13.41 11.11
CA GLN A 54 5.59 -13.92 10.56
C GLN A 54 5.90 -13.37 9.16
N ALA A 55 4.88 -13.00 8.40
CA ALA A 55 5.05 -12.30 7.13
C ALA A 55 5.61 -10.88 7.33
N MET A 56 5.40 -10.28 8.51
CA MET A 56 5.94 -8.96 8.84
C MET A 56 7.46 -8.97 8.96
N TYR A 57 8.07 -7.83 8.66
CA TYR A 57 9.50 -7.64 8.86
C TYR A 57 9.88 -7.72 10.34
N ARG A 58 11.13 -8.06 10.68
CA ARG A 58 11.55 -8.24 12.09
C ARG A 58 11.27 -7.01 12.94
N GLU A 59 11.59 -5.83 12.42
CA GLU A 59 11.42 -4.56 13.12
C GLU A 59 9.95 -4.12 13.17
N ASP A 60 9.17 -4.43 12.13
CA ASP A 60 7.72 -4.18 12.10
C ASP A 60 6.97 -5.11 13.04
N ARG A 61 7.47 -6.33 13.20
CA ARG A 61 6.93 -7.31 14.14
C ARG A 61 7.14 -6.85 15.58
N GLU A 62 8.32 -6.32 15.90
CA GLU A 62 8.59 -5.76 17.23
C GLU A 62 7.66 -4.57 17.53
N LEU A 63 7.45 -3.70 16.54
CA LEU A 63 6.55 -2.57 16.64
C LEU A 63 5.08 -3.02 16.78
N HIS A 64 4.65 -3.99 15.99
CA HIS A 64 3.33 -4.60 16.08
C HIS A 64 3.09 -5.24 17.46
N LEU A 65 4.10 -5.93 18.01
CA LEU A 65 4.06 -6.49 19.36
C LEU A 65 3.85 -5.41 20.43
N LYS A 66 4.56 -4.27 20.33
CA LYS A 66 4.39 -3.12 21.24
C LYS A 66 3.00 -2.49 21.11
N LEU A 67 2.43 -2.47 19.91
CA LEU A 67 1.12 -1.87 19.63
C LEU A 67 -0.05 -2.83 19.86
N ARG A 68 0.19 -4.13 20.08
CA ARG A 68 -0.84 -5.15 20.34
C ARG A 68 -1.85 -4.77 21.43
N PRO A 69 -1.49 -4.10 22.54
CA PRO A 69 -2.46 -3.66 23.54
C PRO A 69 -3.54 -2.72 23.00
N LEU A 70 -3.27 -1.95 21.93
CA LEU A 70 -4.25 -1.04 21.32
C LEU A 70 -5.42 -1.80 20.68
N MET A 71 -5.24 -3.07 20.34
CA MET A 71 -6.30 -3.96 19.85
C MET A 71 -7.42 -4.13 20.90
N LEU A 72 -7.16 -3.85 22.17
CA LEU A 72 -8.18 -3.93 23.23
C LEU A 72 -9.12 -2.72 23.22
N VAL A 73 -8.64 -1.55 22.78
CA VAL A 73 -9.33 -0.26 22.97
C VAL A 73 -9.89 0.30 21.66
N VAL A 74 -9.09 0.28 20.60
CA VAL A 74 -9.41 0.86 19.28
C VAL A 74 -10.16 -0.17 18.46
N SER A 75 -11.16 0.15 17.62
CA SER A 75 -11.87 -0.82 16.76
C SER A 75 -10.92 -1.68 15.90
N ARG A 76 -11.38 -2.85 15.40
CA ARG A 76 -10.51 -3.73 14.59
C ARG A 76 -10.02 -3.02 13.33
N GLU A 77 -10.94 -2.37 12.61
CA GLU A 77 -10.63 -1.71 11.36
C GLU A 77 -9.64 -0.55 11.57
N ASP A 78 -9.85 0.23 12.62
CA ASP A 78 -8.98 1.38 12.89
C ASP A 78 -7.61 0.94 13.38
N TYR A 79 -7.54 -0.16 14.15
CA TYR A 79 -6.27 -0.77 14.55
C TYR A 79 -5.47 -1.28 13.36
N GLU A 80 -6.11 -1.98 12.42
CA GLU A 80 -5.45 -2.46 11.20
C GLU A 80 -4.99 -1.29 10.32
N LYS A 81 -5.85 -0.28 10.08
CA LYS A 81 -5.48 0.93 9.33
C LYS A 81 -4.32 1.69 9.99
N PHE A 82 -4.32 1.81 11.31
CA PHE A 82 -3.27 2.50 12.05
C PHE A 82 -1.91 1.81 11.88
N ILE A 83 -1.86 0.48 12.01
CA ILE A 83 -0.62 -0.28 11.82
C ILE A 83 -0.15 -0.21 10.37
N ASP A 84 -1.06 -0.43 9.41
CA ASP A 84 -0.71 -0.38 7.99
C ASP A 84 -0.21 1.01 7.59
N GLY A 85 -0.81 2.08 8.13
CA GLY A 85 -0.36 3.46 7.96
C GLY A 85 1.03 3.70 8.54
N LEU A 86 1.31 3.18 9.73
CA LEU A 86 2.62 3.32 10.39
C LEU A 86 3.73 2.57 9.63
N PHE A 87 3.42 1.40 9.06
CA PHE A 87 4.35 0.69 8.18
C PHE A 87 4.58 1.43 6.86
N ALA A 88 3.52 2.01 6.27
CA ALA A 88 3.63 2.83 5.07
C ALA A 88 4.50 4.07 5.32
N GLU A 89 4.29 4.77 6.44
CA GLU A 89 5.09 5.92 6.84
C GLU A 89 6.58 5.56 6.94
N ARG A 90 6.90 4.49 7.68
CA ARG A 90 8.26 3.99 7.80
C ARG A 90 8.88 3.69 6.44
N SER A 91 8.13 2.99 5.57
CA SER A 91 8.59 2.64 4.23
C SER A 91 8.90 3.89 3.40
N ILE A 92 8.06 4.93 3.49
CA ILE A 92 8.26 6.21 2.80
C ILE A 92 9.48 6.94 3.36
N LEU A 93 9.63 7.03 4.68
CA LEU A 93 10.78 7.69 5.30
C LEU A 93 12.10 7.04 4.88
N LEU A 94 12.16 5.71 4.89
CA LEU A 94 13.33 4.99 4.42
C LEU A 94 13.59 5.19 2.92
N ARG A 95 12.54 5.24 2.10
CA ARG A 95 12.67 5.55 0.67
C ARG A 95 13.18 6.98 0.45
N ILE A 96 12.77 7.93 1.27
CA ILE A 96 13.27 9.32 1.21
C ILE A 96 14.75 9.35 1.58
N GLU A 97 15.16 8.67 2.66
CA GLU A 97 16.56 8.56 3.08
C GLU A 97 17.43 7.95 1.97
N GLN A 98 16.97 6.87 1.33
CA GLN A 98 17.63 6.27 0.17
C GLN A 98 17.76 7.24 -1.01
N LEU A 99 16.68 7.95 -1.38
CA LEU A 99 16.75 8.92 -2.47
C LEU A 99 17.68 10.09 -2.14
N GLN A 100 17.79 10.47 -0.87
CA GLN A 100 18.77 11.45 -0.40
C GLN A 100 20.20 10.88 -0.49
N SER A 101 20.43 9.62 -0.12
CA SER A 101 21.75 8.97 -0.24
C SER A 101 22.18 8.89 -1.70
N TRP A 102 21.29 8.50 -2.62
CA TRP A 102 21.53 8.50 -4.06
C TRP A 102 21.91 9.88 -4.61
N ARG A 103 21.18 10.93 -4.20
CA ARG A 103 21.52 12.31 -4.60
C ARG A 103 22.88 12.74 -4.07
N SER A 104 23.24 12.35 -2.84
CA SER A 104 24.55 12.64 -2.26
C SER A 104 25.69 11.90 -2.96
N ALA A 105 25.42 10.69 -3.48
CA ALA A 105 26.32 9.89 -4.28
C ALA A 105 26.44 10.37 -5.74
N GLY A 106 25.65 11.36 -6.15
CA GLY A 106 25.66 11.94 -7.49
C GLY A 106 24.77 11.23 -8.51
N ILE A 107 23.94 10.27 -8.07
CA ILE A 107 22.98 9.55 -8.92
C ILE A 107 21.78 10.44 -9.19
N ARG A 108 21.44 10.65 -10.46
CA ARG A 108 20.40 11.60 -10.88
C ARG A 108 19.19 10.94 -11.53
N THR A 109 19.30 9.68 -11.94
CA THR A 109 18.19 8.91 -12.52
C THR A 109 17.78 7.75 -11.60
N LEU A 110 16.53 7.31 -11.73
CA LEU A 110 16.04 6.16 -10.96
C LEU A 110 16.71 4.86 -11.43
N ASP A 111 16.94 4.73 -12.74
CA ASP A 111 17.56 3.54 -13.35
C ASP A 111 19.01 3.35 -12.86
N GLU A 112 19.81 4.42 -12.80
CA GLU A 112 21.16 4.38 -12.21
C GLU A 112 21.14 4.04 -10.71
N GLY A 113 20.09 4.45 -9.99
CA GLY A 113 19.90 4.11 -8.58
C GLY A 113 19.67 2.62 -8.36
N GLU A 114 18.85 2.00 -9.21
CA GLU A 114 18.62 0.54 -9.18
C GLU A 114 19.91 -0.24 -9.48
N GLU A 115 20.70 0.22 -10.45
CA GLU A 115 22.01 -0.38 -10.76
C GLU A 115 23.00 -0.23 -9.59
N TYR A 116 23.03 0.93 -8.94
CA TYR A 116 23.86 1.18 -7.77
C TYR A 116 23.50 0.26 -6.61
N GLU A 117 22.21 0.06 -6.33
CA GLU A 117 21.76 -0.88 -5.30
C GLU A 117 22.10 -2.32 -5.63
N LEU A 118 21.93 -2.74 -6.89
CA LEU A 118 22.31 -4.08 -7.32
C LEU A 118 23.82 -4.32 -7.20
N ALA A 119 24.64 -3.32 -7.54
CA ALA A 119 26.08 -3.37 -7.35
C ALA A 119 26.45 -3.43 -5.85
N LEU A 120 25.77 -2.65 -5.01
CA LEU A 120 25.95 -2.64 -3.56
C LEU A 120 25.56 -3.98 -2.92
N LYS A 121 24.44 -4.58 -3.36
CA LYS A 121 23.98 -5.91 -2.93
C LYS A 121 24.99 -6.99 -3.31
N LYS A 122 25.46 -7.00 -4.56
CA LYS A 122 26.53 -7.91 -5.02
C LYS A 122 27.81 -7.77 -4.21
N ARG A 123 28.21 -6.54 -3.85
CA ARG A 123 29.36 -6.29 -2.99
C ARG A 123 29.13 -6.86 -1.58
N ASN A 124 27.93 -6.68 -1.05
CA ASN A 124 27.54 -7.24 0.25
C ASN A 124 27.52 -8.74 0.30
N ASP A 125 26.97 -9.38 -0.72
CA ASP A 125 26.92 -10.82 -0.79
C ASP A 125 28.34 -11.40 -0.87
N ARG A 126 29.26 -10.76 -1.62
CA ARG A 126 30.69 -11.14 -1.65
C ARG A 126 31.40 -10.99 -0.30
N ILE A 127 31.08 -9.93 0.45
CA ILE A 127 31.62 -9.71 1.81
C ILE A 127 31.05 -10.75 2.79
N ALA A 128 29.76 -11.08 2.68
CA ALA A 128 29.10 -12.10 3.50
C ALA A 128 29.61 -13.52 3.19
N GLU A 129 30.00 -13.77 1.94
CA GLU A 129 30.66 -15.00 1.47
C GLU A 129 32.16 -15.07 1.83
N GLY A 130 32.68 -14.12 2.60
CA GLY A 130 34.04 -14.16 3.16
C GLY A 130 35.16 -13.80 2.18
N HIS A 131 34.85 -13.32 0.98
CA HIS A 131 35.86 -12.79 0.05
C HIS A 131 36.21 -11.34 0.43
N VAL A 132 37.13 -11.18 1.37
CA VAL A 132 37.74 -9.89 1.72
C VAL A 132 38.82 -9.57 0.69
N PRO A 133 38.77 -8.44 -0.05
CA PRO A 133 39.93 -7.95 -0.80
C PRO A 133 41.05 -7.65 0.19
N PRO A 134 42.32 -7.98 -0.09
CA PRO A 134 43.42 -7.71 0.83
C PRO A 134 43.65 -6.19 0.92
N GLY A 135 43.10 -5.57 1.95
CA GLY A 135 43.28 -4.15 2.24
C GLY A 135 42.43 -3.71 3.43
N ASP A 136 43.10 -3.37 4.52
CA ASP A 136 42.58 -2.68 5.72
C ASP A 136 41.82 -3.47 6.79
N THR A 137 42.54 -4.42 7.40
CA THR A 137 42.24 -4.94 8.75
C THR A 137 42.76 -3.99 9.83
N ARG A 138 42.12 -2.84 10.12
CA ARG A 138 42.46 -2.04 11.32
C ARG A 138 41.30 -1.48 12.15
N THR A 139 40.03 -1.77 11.84
CA THR A 139 38.88 -1.22 12.61
C THR A 139 37.75 -2.24 12.80
N ALA A 140 38.08 -3.43 13.32
CA ALA A 140 37.08 -4.49 13.57
C ALA A 140 36.51 -4.51 15.01
N SER A 141 36.77 -3.47 15.83
CA SER A 141 36.25 -3.38 17.20
C SER A 141 35.57 -2.04 17.38
N LEU A 142 34.26 -2.04 17.18
CA LEU A 142 33.22 -1.05 17.55
C LEU A 142 32.05 -1.23 16.58
N ARG A 143 31.42 -2.41 16.60
CA ARG A 143 30.14 -2.64 15.90
C ARG A 143 29.02 -1.94 16.67
N THR A 144 28.97 -0.62 16.57
CA THR A 144 27.70 0.09 16.55
C THR A 144 27.12 -0.10 15.15
N ALA A 145 25.81 -0.31 15.05
CA ALA A 145 25.15 -0.64 13.78
C ALA A 145 25.54 0.41 12.72
N SER A 146 26.37 -0.03 11.76
CA SER A 146 26.85 0.81 10.68
C SER A 146 25.64 1.37 9.93
N PRO A 147 25.67 2.61 9.39
CA PRO A 147 24.65 3.12 8.46
C PRO A 147 24.28 2.09 7.37
N TYR A 148 25.22 1.23 7.05
CA TYR A 148 25.12 0.11 6.12
C TYR A 148 24.23 -1.07 6.57
N GLU A 149 24.10 -1.34 7.87
CA GLU A 149 23.18 -2.35 8.39
C GLU A 149 21.72 -1.90 8.27
N ARG A 150 21.45 -0.59 8.42
CA ARG A 150 20.12 -0.01 8.17
C ARG A 150 19.72 -0.14 6.70
N GLU A 151 20.68 0.04 5.79
CA GLU A 151 20.46 -0.07 4.34
C GLU A 151 20.28 -1.53 3.87
N ALA A 152 20.93 -2.50 4.51
CA ALA A 152 20.73 -3.94 4.25
C ALA A 152 19.39 -4.49 4.78
N VAL A 153 18.92 -3.94 5.92
CA VAL A 153 17.58 -4.17 6.47
C VAL A 153 16.51 -3.61 5.52
N PHE A 154 16.80 -2.46 4.91
CA PHE A 154 15.93 -1.75 3.98
C PHE A 154 15.69 -2.49 2.65
N VAL A 155 16.73 -3.03 2.00
CA VAL A 155 16.58 -3.82 0.76
C VAL A 155 15.66 -5.03 0.99
N ARG A 156 15.76 -5.68 2.15
CA ARG A 156 14.88 -6.80 2.54
C ARG A 156 13.43 -6.37 2.81
N HIS A 157 13.24 -5.14 3.25
CA HIS A 157 11.92 -4.56 3.51
C HIS A 157 11.22 -4.26 2.18
N MET A 158 11.88 -3.62 1.21
CA MET A 158 11.32 -3.35 -0.12
C MET A 158 11.04 -4.61 -0.96
N GLU A 159 11.84 -5.67 -0.80
CA GLU A 159 11.66 -6.94 -1.52
C GLU A 159 10.42 -7.74 -1.05
N LYS A 160 9.93 -7.46 0.17
CA LYS A 160 8.75 -8.13 0.77
C LYS A 160 7.50 -7.27 0.88
N VAL A 161 7.58 -5.95 0.69
CA VAL A 161 6.38 -5.15 0.49
C VAL A 161 5.67 -5.71 -0.74
N PRO A 162 4.44 -6.25 -0.62
CA PRO A 162 3.72 -6.71 -1.78
C PRO A 162 3.58 -5.52 -2.73
N LYS A 163 4.27 -5.59 -3.88
CA LYS A 163 4.04 -4.65 -4.99
C LYS A 163 2.52 -4.55 -5.15
N PRO A 164 1.91 -3.36 -5.07
CA PRO A 164 0.46 -3.24 -5.12
C PRO A 164 -0.02 -3.88 -6.44
N LYS A 165 -0.64 -5.05 -6.34
CA LYS A 165 -1.27 -5.76 -7.47
C LYS A 165 -2.59 -5.12 -7.89
N ASN A 166 -2.96 -4.01 -7.25
CA ASN A 166 -4.13 -3.25 -7.62
C ASN A 166 -3.72 -2.33 -8.76
N LYS A 167 -4.35 -2.53 -9.94
CA LYS A 167 -4.43 -1.49 -10.97
C LYS A 167 -4.76 -0.20 -10.22
N PRO A 168 -3.95 0.87 -10.32
CA PRO A 168 -4.23 2.09 -9.59
C PRO A 168 -5.66 2.52 -9.92
N PRO A 169 -6.39 3.17 -9.00
CA PRO A 169 -7.71 3.71 -9.29
C PRO A 169 -7.71 4.42 -10.65
N LEU A 170 -8.81 4.29 -11.41
CA LEU A 170 -8.98 5.06 -12.65
C LEU A 170 -8.71 6.53 -12.33
N LEU A 171 -8.02 7.25 -13.22
CA LEU A 171 -7.79 8.68 -13.01
C LEU A 171 -9.17 9.34 -12.90
N ASP A 172 -9.45 9.97 -11.77
CA ASP A 172 -10.68 10.71 -11.57
C ASP A 172 -10.58 12.02 -12.34
N VAL A 173 -11.00 11.97 -13.60
CA VAL A 173 -10.95 13.10 -14.52
C VAL A 173 -11.89 14.22 -14.05
N ALA A 174 -12.89 13.97 -13.20
CA ALA A 174 -13.92 14.95 -12.86
C ALA A 174 -13.42 16.12 -11.99
N THR A 175 -12.33 15.94 -11.25
CA THR A 175 -11.79 16.93 -10.31
C THR A 175 -10.66 17.78 -10.90
N LEU A 176 -10.28 17.53 -12.15
CA LEU A 176 -9.15 18.19 -12.80
C LEU A 176 -9.57 19.53 -13.44
N PRO A 177 -8.67 20.52 -13.50
CA PRO A 177 -8.91 21.73 -14.28
C PRO A 177 -9.02 21.39 -15.78
N ASP A 178 -9.76 22.21 -16.54
CA ASP A 178 -9.99 22.10 -18.00
C ASP A 178 -10.91 20.96 -18.46
N VAL A 179 -11.62 20.29 -17.54
CA VAL A 179 -12.54 19.17 -17.86
C VAL A 179 -13.82 19.63 -18.55
N GLU A 180 -14.22 20.88 -18.32
CA GLU A 180 -15.38 21.51 -18.96
C GLU A 180 -15.22 21.61 -20.48
N LEU A 181 -13.98 21.67 -20.96
CA LEU A 181 -13.64 21.74 -22.38
C LEU A 181 -13.68 20.37 -23.08
N LEU A 182 -13.89 19.28 -22.33
CA LEU A 182 -13.90 17.91 -22.85
C LEU A 182 -15.31 17.35 -23.01
N GLY A 183 -15.59 16.78 -24.18
CA GLY A 183 -16.79 16.00 -24.45
C GLY A 183 -16.88 14.72 -23.61
N LYS A 184 -18.07 14.13 -23.50
CA LYS A 184 -18.27 12.89 -22.72
C LYS A 184 -17.37 11.73 -23.19
N ALA A 185 -17.18 11.59 -24.50
CA ALA A 185 -16.32 10.57 -25.10
C ALA A 185 -14.81 10.86 -24.89
N GLU A 186 -14.42 12.13 -24.87
CA GLU A 186 -13.04 12.55 -24.61
C GLU A 186 -12.66 12.34 -23.14
N ARG A 187 -13.60 12.60 -22.22
CA ARG A 187 -13.44 12.31 -20.79
C ARG A 187 -13.24 10.81 -20.53
N SER A 188 -14.02 9.94 -21.17
CA SER A 188 -13.83 8.50 -21.04
C SER A 188 -12.47 8.05 -21.58
N LEU A 189 -12.01 8.63 -22.70
CA LEU A 189 -10.69 8.35 -23.25
C LEU A 189 -9.59 8.79 -22.29
N CYS A 190 -9.68 10.00 -21.71
CA CYS A 190 -8.70 10.51 -20.75
C CYS A 190 -8.62 9.64 -19.48
N ALA A 191 -9.76 9.17 -18.97
CA ALA A 191 -9.83 8.28 -17.81
C ALA A 191 -9.20 6.91 -18.09
N GLU A 192 -9.44 6.35 -19.28
CA GLU A 192 -8.89 5.05 -19.69
C GLU A 192 -7.39 5.13 -20.00
N THR A 193 -6.98 6.15 -20.76
CA THR A 193 -5.58 6.34 -21.19
C THR A 193 -4.71 7.01 -20.13
N ARG A 194 -5.32 7.48 -19.04
CA ARG A 194 -4.66 8.19 -17.94
C ARG A 194 -3.95 9.45 -18.41
N LEU A 195 -4.59 10.18 -19.32
CA LEU A 195 -4.12 11.47 -19.81
C LEU A 195 -4.83 12.59 -19.05
N TYR A 196 -4.06 13.60 -18.65
CA TYR A 196 -4.65 14.81 -18.07
C TYR A 196 -5.38 15.62 -19.16
N PRO A 197 -6.52 16.26 -18.84
CA PRO A 197 -7.27 17.09 -19.79
C PRO A 197 -6.41 18.06 -20.60
N ARG A 198 -5.54 18.81 -19.92
CA ARG A 198 -4.60 19.75 -20.57
C ARG A 198 -3.64 19.07 -21.54
N GLN A 199 -3.15 17.87 -21.21
CA GLN A 199 -2.26 17.10 -22.09
C GLN A 199 -3.00 16.62 -23.35
N TYR A 200 -4.23 16.11 -23.17
CA TYR A 200 -5.06 15.69 -24.29
C TYR A 200 -5.40 16.86 -25.22
N LEU A 201 -5.76 18.04 -24.68
CA LEU A 201 -6.08 19.21 -25.49
C LEU A 201 -4.89 19.69 -26.32
N VAL A 202 -3.68 19.69 -25.75
CA VAL A 202 -2.45 20.02 -26.50
C VAL A 202 -2.22 18.98 -27.60
N MET A 203 -2.32 17.69 -27.29
CA MET A 203 -2.17 16.62 -28.29
C MET A 203 -3.19 16.77 -29.42
N LYS A 204 -4.46 16.98 -29.08
CA LYS A 204 -5.56 17.21 -30.03
C LYS A 204 -5.27 18.40 -30.94
N SER A 205 -4.86 19.54 -30.39
CA SER A 205 -4.58 20.75 -31.18
C SER A 205 -3.44 20.54 -32.18
N VAL A 206 -2.38 19.85 -31.76
CA VAL A 206 -1.21 19.56 -32.60
C VAL A 206 -1.57 18.54 -33.68
N MET A 207 -2.31 17.48 -33.35
CA MET A 207 -2.72 16.45 -34.32
C MET A 207 -3.69 16.99 -35.37
N ILE A 208 -4.61 17.90 -34.98
CA ILE A 208 -5.51 18.57 -35.92
C ILE A 208 -4.72 19.48 -36.87
N LYS A 209 -3.71 20.18 -36.36
CA LYS A 209 -2.91 21.12 -37.16
C LYS A 209 -2.00 20.42 -38.17
N ASP A 210 -1.31 19.37 -37.74
CA ASP A 210 -0.23 18.74 -38.53
C ASP A 210 -0.67 17.46 -39.26
N GLN A 211 -1.89 16.99 -39.01
CA GLN A 211 -2.51 15.81 -39.63
C GLN A 211 -1.57 14.62 -39.87
N PRO A 212 -1.21 13.87 -38.81
CA PRO A 212 -0.37 12.69 -38.97
C PRO A 212 -1.08 11.62 -39.82
N GLN A 213 -0.42 11.18 -40.88
CA GLN A 213 -0.96 10.16 -41.80
C GLN A 213 -0.81 8.72 -41.28
N THR A 214 0.19 8.48 -40.42
CA THR A 214 0.50 7.15 -39.90
C THR A 214 0.62 7.15 -38.38
N ARG A 215 0.40 5.98 -37.77
CA ARG A 215 0.58 5.77 -36.33
C ARG A 215 2.01 6.07 -35.86
N THR A 216 3.00 5.75 -36.70
CA THR A 216 4.42 6.01 -36.43
C THR A 216 4.72 7.51 -36.45
N HIS A 217 4.16 8.25 -37.41
CA HIS A 217 4.27 9.70 -37.45
C HIS A 217 3.66 10.33 -36.18
N ALA A 218 2.44 9.95 -35.82
CA ALA A 218 1.78 10.46 -34.60
C ALA A 218 2.62 10.19 -33.32
N LYS A 219 3.21 8.99 -33.20
CA LYS A 219 4.09 8.65 -32.06
C LYS A 219 5.35 9.52 -31.98
N GLY A 220 5.91 9.93 -33.11
CA GLY A 220 7.10 10.78 -33.17
C GLY A 220 6.84 12.23 -32.74
N MET A 221 5.60 12.69 -32.80
CA MET A 221 5.23 14.09 -32.49
C MET A 221 5.20 14.40 -30.98
N PHE A 222 5.08 13.39 -30.12
CA PHE A 222 4.87 13.59 -28.69
C PHE A 222 5.85 12.77 -27.86
N LYS A 223 6.47 13.40 -26.85
CA LYS A 223 7.27 12.71 -25.82
C LYS A 223 6.37 12.07 -24.75
N VAL A 224 5.39 11.28 -25.18
CA VAL A 224 4.40 10.59 -24.34
C VAL A 224 4.43 9.09 -24.70
N GLU A 225 4.01 8.21 -23.78
CA GLU A 225 3.94 6.78 -24.03
C GLU A 225 3.22 6.44 -25.35
N SER A 226 3.90 5.66 -26.20
CA SER A 226 3.47 5.23 -27.54
C SER A 226 2.06 4.64 -27.58
N SER A 227 1.68 3.89 -26.53
CA SER A 227 0.35 3.30 -26.39
C SER A 227 -0.76 4.34 -26.22
N LYS A 228 -0.49 5.43 -25.48
CA LYS A 228 -1.45 6.52 -25.25
C LYS A 228 -1.68 7.31 -26.53
N VAL A 229 -0.59 7.66 -27.23
CA VAL A 229 -0.64 8.37 -28.52
C VAL A 229 -1.42 7.57 -29.57
N THR A 230 -1.22 6.25 -29.61
CA THR A 230 -1.96 5.37 -30.55
C THR A 230 -3.45 5.38 -30.27
N LYS A 231 -3.87 5.27 -28.99
CA LYS A 231 -5.28 5.29 -28.61
C LYS A 231 -5.96 6.64 -28.93
N VAL A 232 -5.24 7.75 -28.71
CA VAL A 232 -5.74 9.09 -29.07
C VAL A 232 -5.87 9.23 -30.59
N TYR A 233 -4.87 8.79 -31.36
CA TYR A 233 -4.92 8.79 -32.82
C TYR A 233 -6.11 7.99 -33.36
N GLU A 234 -6.32 6.76 -32.87
CA GLU A 234 -7.45 5.93 -33.28
C GLU A 234 -8.80 6.55 -32.91
N PHE A 235 -8.90 7.20 -31.75
CA PHE A 235 -10.11 7.92 -31.36
C PHE A 235 -10.40 9.07 -32.32
N MET A 236 -9.39 9.87 -32.68
CA MET A 236 -9.55 11.00 -33.60
C MET A 236 -9.88 10.55 -35.03
N LEU A 237 -9.38 9.39 -35.46
CA LEU A 237 -9.80 8.75 -36.71
C LEU A 237 -11.27 8.29 -36.67
N ARG A 238 -11.70 7.61 -35.60
CA ARG A 238 -13.11 7.20 -35.44
C ARG A 238 -14.06 8.40 -35.36
N ALA A 239 -13.60 9.51 -34.78
CA ALA A 239 -14.34 10.77 -34.71
C ALA A 239 -14.36 11.55 -36.04
N GLY A 240 -13.58 11.11 -37.05
CA GLY A 240 -13.49 11.77 -38.36
C GLY A 240 -12.71 13.09 -38.36
N TRP A 241 -11.90 13.36 -37.32
CA TRP A 241 -11.11 14.59 -37.22
C TRP A 241 -9.78 14.53 -37.96
N LEU A 242 -9.33 13.33 -38.31
CA LEU A 242 -8.13 13.07 -39.08
C LEU A 242 -8.49 12.24 -40.32
N SER A 243 -7.87 12.55 -41.45
CA SER A 243 -7.89 11.69 -42.64
C SER A 243 -6.64 10.82 -42.63
N ALA A 244 -6.81 9.51 -42.53
CA ALA A 244 -5.70 8.58 -42.77
C ALA A 244 -5.52 8.39 -44.28
N SER A 245 -4.29 8.53 -44.79
CA SER A 245 -3.93 7.98 -46.09
C SER A 245 -4.02 6.45 -45.99
N GLY A 246 -4.91 5.84 -46.78
CA GLY A 246 -5.01 4.39 -46.94
C GLY A 246 -3.73 3.80 -47.49
#